data_AF-A0A346FVA9-F1
#
_entry.id   AF-A0A346FVA9-F1
#
_cell.length_a   1.000
_cell.length_b   1.000
_cell.length_c   1.000
_cell.angle_alpha   90.00
_cell.angle_beta   90.00
_cell.angle_gamma   90.00
#
_symmetry.space_group_name_H-M   'P 1'
#
loop_
_entity.id
_entity.type
_entity.pdbx_description
1 polymer ?
#
loop_
_entity_poly.entity_id
_entity_poly.type
_entity_poly.pdbx_seq_one_letter_code
_entity_poly.pdbx_strand_id
1 'polypeptide(L)'
;MENKPYPLYLLLDEEYQVIEPVMRFIKYLDNTGKSPNTIKAYCYHLKLLYEFMEQRGITLNDINFEKLADFVGWLRYPTAANVIDL
;
A
#
# COMPACT_ATOMS: atom_id res chain seq x y z
N MET A 1 3.35 15.10 22.54
CA MET A 1 3.39 13.87 21.74
C MET A 1 4.85 13.50 21.63
N GLU A 2 5.23 12.34 22.16
CA GLU A 2 6.62 11.87 22.12
C GLU A 2 7.04 11.70 20.65
N ASN A 3 8.18 12.28 20.25
CA ASN A 3 8.69 12.07 18.89
C ASN A 3 9.09 10.60 18.78
N LYS A 4 8.36 9.84 17.95
CA LYS A 4 8.68 8.43 17.72
C LYS A 4 10.06 8.34 17.03
N PRO A 5 10.92 7.37 17.42
CA PRO A 5 12.28 7.26 16.89
C PRO A 5 12.32 6.70 15.45
N TYR A 6 11.17 6.51 14.81
CA TYR A 6 11.04 5.94 13.47
C TYR A 6 10.03 6.75 12.63
N PRO A 7 10.26 6.86 11.31
CA PRO A 7 9.34 7.55 10.41
C PRO A 7 8.05 6.76 10.21
N LEU A 8 6.95 7.47 9.94
CA LEU A 8 5.74 6.90 9.37
C LEU A 8 5.71 7.14 7.86
N TYR A 9 5.05 6.24 7.14
CA TYR A 9 4.97 6.27 5.68
C TYR A 9 3.61 6.82 5.22
N LEU A 10 3.63 7.60 4.15
CA LEU A 10 2.44 8.04 3.42
C LEU A 10 2.49 7.43 2.02
N LEU A 11 1.34 6.92 1.56
CA LEU A 11 1.17 6.51 0.18
C LEU A 11 0.48 7.64 -0.57
N LEU A 12 1.06 8.01 -1.71
CA LEU A 12 0.56 9.04 -2.60
C LEU A 12 0.10 8.40 -3.91
N ASP A 13 -0.90 8.98 -4.55
CA ASP A 13 -1.27 8.66 -5.94
C ASP A 13 -0.40 9.43 -6.96
N GLU A 14 -0.67 9.24 -8.25
CA GLU A 14 0.05 9.90 -9.35
C GLU A 14 -0.07 11.43 -9.33
N GLU A 15 -1.15 11.97 -8.74
CA GLU A 15 -1.37 13.40 -8.51
C GLU A 15 -0.77 13.91 -7.19
N TYR A 16 0.06 13.11 -6.52
CA TYR A 16 0.69 13.42 -5.24
C TYR A 16 -0.31 13.67 -4.10
N GLN A 17 -1.54 13.17 -4.22
CA GLN A 17 -2.54 13.23 -3.16
C GLN A 17 -2.41 12.03 -2.22
N VAL A 18 -2.69 12.26 -0.94
CA VAL A 18 -2.61 11.20 0.07
C VAL A 18 -3.74 10.20 -0.15
N ILE A 19 -3.37 8.92 -0.22
CA ILE A 19 -4.34 7.83 -0.21
C ILE A 19 -4.86 7.66 1.22
N GLU A 20 -5.91 8.41 1.54
CA GLU A 20 -6.53 8.54 2.86
C GLU A 20 -6.81 7.19 3.58
N PRO A 21 -7.38 6.16 2.92
CA PRO A 21 -7.57 4.85 3.55
C PRO A 21 -6.25 4.22 4.04
N VAL A 22 -5.17 4.37 3.28
CA VAL A 22 -3.85 3.82 3.65
C VAL A 22 -3.28 4.59 4.82
N MET A 23 -3.31 5.93 4.80
CA MET A 23 -2.85 6.74 5.94
C MET A 23 -3.57 6.34 7.25
N ARG A 24 -4.90 6.17 7.21
CA ARG A 24 -5.67 5.76 8.40
C ARG A 24 -5.25 4.38 8.90
N PHE A 25 -5.01 3.45 7.99
CA PHE A 25 -4.57 2.10 8.35
C PHE A 25 -3.14 2.09 8.93
N ILE A 26 -2.22 2.87 8.36
CA ILE A 26 -0.86 3.01 8.90
C ILE A 26 -0.87 3.63 10.31
N LYS A 27 -1.69 4.67 10.54
CA LYS A 27 -1.90 5.24 11.88
C LYS A 27 -2.48 4.20 12.85
N TYR A 28 -3.39 3.34 12.39
CA TYR A 28 -3.91 2.24 13.22
C TYR A 28 -2.84 1.22 13.60
N LEU A 29 -1.99 0.78 12.65
CA LEU A 29 -0.89 -0.14 12.94
C LEU A 29 0.10 0.47 13.95
N ASP A 30 0.40 1.76 13.78
CA ASP A 30 1.28 2.51 14.68
C ASP A 30 0.70 2.67 16.09
N ASN A 31 -0.60 2.98 16.19
CA ASN A 31 -1.31 3.12 17.47
C ASN A 31 -1.49 1.78 18.19
N THR A 32 -1.49 0.66 17.46
CA THR A 32 -1.57 -0.70 18.03
C THR A 32 -0.19 -1.30 18.35
N GLY A 33 0.88 -0.51 18.23
CA GLY A 33 2.24 -0.90 18.63
C GLY A 33 2.91 -1.89 17.68
N LYS A 34 2.51 -1.93 16.40
CA LYS A 34 3.22 -2.73 15.40
C LYS A 34 4.64 -2.21 15.21
N SER A 35 5.59 -3.13 15.00
CA SER A 35 6.99 -2.75 14.80
C SER A 35 7.16 -1.91 13.52
N PRO A 36 8.16 -1.03 13.46
CA PRO A 36 8.41 -0.20 12.26
C PRO A 36 8.59 -1.03 10.98
N ASN A 37 9.26 -2.19 11.07
CA ASN A 37 9.42 -3.11 9.94
C ASN A 37 8.08 -3.71 9.48
N THR A 38 7.18 -4.01 10.42
CA THR A 38 5.82 -4.46 10.08
C THR A 38 5.09 -3.37 9.33
N ILE A 39 5.09 -2.14 9.86
CA ILE A 39 4.43 -0.99 9.21
C ILE A 39 5.00 -0.78 7.81
N LYS A 40 6.34 -0.77 7.67
CA LYS A 40 7.04 -0.68 6.38
C LYS A 40 6.55 -1.75 5.40
N ALA A 41 6.52 -3.02 5.80
CA ALA A 41 6.04 -4.11 4.94
C ALA A 41 4.58 -3.93 4.49
N TYR A 42 3.68 -3.50 5.39
CA TYR A 42 2.30 -3.20 5.03
C TYR A 42 2.21 -2.05 4.01
N CYS A 43 3.02 -0.99 4.16
CA CYS A 43 3.06 0.10 3.19
C CYS A 43 3.49 -0.38 1.80
N TYR A 44 4.50 -1.25 1.70
CA TYR A 44 4.91 -1.82 0.41
C TYR A 44 3.81 -2.66 -0.24
N HIS A 45 3.16 -3.53 0.53
CA HIS A 45 2.08 -4.35 -0.02
C HIS A 45 0.88 -3.49 -0.47
N LEU A 46 0.55 -2.44 0.27
CA LEU A 46 -0.50 -1.50 -0.12
C LEU A 46 -0.12 -0.70 -1.37
N LYS A 47 1.14 -0.25 -1.49
CA LYS A 47 1.63 0.39 -2.72
C LYS A 47 1.40 -0.52 -3.94
N LEU A 48 1.80 -1.78 -3.86
CA LEU A 48 1.60 -2.75 -4.94
C LEU A 48 0.12 -2.97 -5.29
N LEU A 49 -0.75 -3.03 -4.27
CA LEU A 49 -2.19 -3.17 -4.49
C LEU A 49 -2.76 -1.95 -5.22
N TYR A 50 -2.39 -0.73 -4.81
CA TYR A 50 -2.87 0.49 -5.44
C TYR A 50 -2.33 0.66 -6.87
N GLU A 51 -1.06 0.30 -7.13
CA GLU A 51 -0.51 0.26 -8.49
C GLU A 51 -1.26 -0.72 -9.40
N PHE A 52 -1.59 -1.91 -8.88
CA PHE A 52 -2.42 -2.88 -9.60
C PHE A 52 -3.83 -2.33 -9.88
N MET A 53 -4.45 -1.71 -8.88
CA MET A 53 -5.79 -1.13 -8.98
C MET A 53 -5.84 -0.03 -10.04
N GLU A 54 -4.86 0.86 -10.05
CA GLU A 54 -4.69 1.93 -11.02
C GLU A 54 -4.55 1.40 -12.46
N GLN A 55 -3.64 0.43 -12.68
CA GLN A 55 -3.45 -0.20 -13.99
C GLN A 55 -4.71 -0.87 -14.55
N ARG A 56 -5.67 -1.23 -13.68
CA ARG A 56 -6.91 -1.91 -14.04
C ARG A 56 -8.15 -1.00 -13.95
N GLY A 57 -7.99 0.27 -13.56
CA GLY A 57 -9.09 1.20 -13.35
C GLY A 57 -10.07 0.73 -12.26
N ILE A 58 -9.57 0.09 -11.20
CA ILE A 58 -10.34 -0.48 -10.09
C ILE A 58 -10.27 0.46 -8.90
N THR A 59 -11.39 0.73 -8.24
CA THR A 59 -11.39 1.46 -6.96
C THR A 59 -11.40 0.50 -5.78
N LEU A 60 -11.09 0.98 -4.57
CA LEU A 60 -11.07 0.14 -3.38
C LEU A 60 -12.43 -0.53 -3.11
N ASN A 61 -13.53 0.12 -3.49
CA ASN A 61 -14.89 -0.40 -3.34
C ASN A 61 -15.21 -1.52 -4.33
N ASP A 62 -14.46 -1.64 -5.42
CA ASP A 62 -14.64 -2.65 -6.46
C ASP A 62 -13.86 -3.94 -6.16
N ILE A 63 -13.05 -3.95 -5.09
CA ILE A 63 -12.25 -5.12 -4.71
C ILE A 63 -13.17 -6.27 -4.29
N ASN A 64 -13.02 -7.39 -4.97
CA ASN A 64 -13.64 -8.67 -4.67
C ASN A 64 -12.62 -9.81 -4.80
N PHE A 65 -13.08 -11.04 -4.58
CA PHE A 65 -12.20 -12.21 -4.61
C PHE A 65 -11.52 -12.40 -5.97
N GLU A 66 -12.24 -12.19 -7.06
CA GLU A 66 -11.73 -12.31 -8.43
C GLU A 66 -10.61 -11.30 -8.69
N LYS A 67 -10.79 -10.03 -8.28
CA LYS A 67 -9.75 -9.00 -8.42
C LYS A 67 -8.52 -9.29 -7.56
N LEU A 68 -8.71 -9.90 -6.37
CA LEU A 68 -7.58 -10.32 -5.55
C LEU A 68 -6.83 -11.51 -6.14
N ALA A 69 -7.53 -12.46 -6.79
CA ALA A 69 -6.88 -13.54 -7.52
C ALA A 69 -6.06 -12.99 -8.71
N ASP A 70 -6.61 -12.03 -9.45
CA ASP A 70 -5.90 -11.31 -10.51
C ASP A 70 -4.67 -10.58 -9.97
N PHE A 71 -4.78 -9.93 -8.82
CA PHE A 71 -3.66 -9.26 -8.15
C PHE A 71 -2.52 -10.24 -7.80
N VAL A 72 -2.85 -11.42 -7.26
CA VAL A 72 -1.83 -12.47 -7.00
C VAL A 72 -1.15 -12.92 -8.29
N GLY A 73 -1.90 -13.02 -9.40
CA GLY A 73 -1.32 -13.27 -10.72
C GLY A 73 -0.40 -12.14 -11.17
N TRP A 74 -0.82 -10.89 -10.99
CA TRP A 74 -0.06 -9.69 -11.35
C TRP A 74 1.24 -9.56 -10.56
N LEU A 75 1.28 -9.94 -9.28
CA LEU A 75 2.51 -9.92 -8.46
C LEU A 75 3.65 -10.77 -9.04
N ARG A 76 3.35 -11.79 -9.86
CA ARG A 76 4.37 -12.63 -10.51
C ARG A 76 4.99 -11.97 -11.73
N TYR A 77 4.24 -11.09 -12.40
CA TYR A 77 4.64 -10.39 -13.62
C TYR A 77 4.03 -8.98 -13.63
N PRO A 78 4.57 -8.06 -12.79
CA PRO A 78 4.04 -6.71 -12.73
C PRO A 78 4.23 -6.04 -14.10
N THR A 79 3.12 -5.64 -14.72
CA THR A 79 3.10 -5.05 -16.07
C THR A 79 3.76 -3.67 -16.15
N ALA A 80 3.97 -3.01 -15.00
CA ALA A 80 4.83 -1.85 -14.87
C ALA A 80 6.18 -2.32 -14.28
N ALA A 81 7.21 -2.38 -15.12
CA ALA A 81 8.57 -2.62 -14.68
C ALA A 81 9.12 -1.40 -13.92
N ASN A 82 8.67 -1.21 -12.68
CA ASN A 82 9.41 -0.43 -11.69
C ASN A 82 10.03 -1.44 -10.75
N VAL A 83 11.31 -1.75 -11.01
CA VAL A 83 12.15 -2.53 -10.10
C VAL A 83 12.07 -1.85 -8.73
N ILE A 84 11.41 -2.50 -7.78
CA ILE A 84 11.47 -2.10 -6.37
C ILE A 84 12.74 -2.77 -5.84
N ASP A 85 13.86 -2.06 -5.87
CA ASP A 85 15.06 -2.51 -5.18
C ASP A 85 14.76 -2.63 -3.67
N LEU A 86 15.08 -3.80 -3.12
CA LEU A 86 14.90 -4.20 -1.71
C LEU A 86 16.01 -3.63 -0.82
#